data_AF-A0A0E3SSX0-F1
#
_entry.id   AF-A0A0E3SSX0-F1
#
_cell.length_a   1.000
_cell.length_b   1.000
_cell.length_c   1.000
_cell.angle_alpha   90.00
_cell.angle_beta   90.00
_cell.angle_gamma   90.00
#
_symmetry.space_group_name_H-M   'P 1'
#
loop_
_entity.id
_entity.type
_entity.pdbx_description
1 polymer ?
#
loop_
_entity_poly.entity_id
_entity_poly.type
_entity_poly.pdbx_seq_one_letter_code
_entity_poly.pdbx_strand_id
1 'polypeptide(L)'
;MSDENKAAEALSGEVYTIQDAVRDGKFMDLDKLLSPDGKRLAPPFFGYVSMGIMEAGMLEGDGETVNMSNFLDLMWHCAKLVRTLSHGFEDAVESSYIGDVEFPDGKMRTVDMEMYEDDNFTLMFPHERL
;
A
#
# COMPACT_ATOMS: atom_id res chain seq x y z
N MET A 1 34.53 40.99 -5.19
CA MET A 1 34.83 39.78 -4.39
C MET A 1 34.19 40.02 -3.03
N SER A 2 33.14 39.33 -2.62
CA SER A 2 32.57 38.04 -3.03
C SER A 2 31.06 38.09 -2.79
N ASP A 3 30.29 37.71 -3.81
CA ASP A 3 28.86 37.47 -3.72
C ASP A 3 28.61 36.15 -2.97
N GLU A 4 28.42 36.23 -1.66
CA GLU A 4 27.98 35.10 -0.83
C GLU A 4 26.59 35.34 -0.24
N ASN A 5 25.69 35.90 -1.04
CA ASN A 5 24.27 35.96 -0.70
C ASN A 5 23.42 35.40 -1.83
N LYS A 6 23.85 34.25 -2.38
CA LYS A 6 22.92 33.36 -3.05
C LYS A 6 22.03 32.77 -1.97
N ALA A 7 20.82 33.32 -1.93
CA ALA A 7 19.67 32.71 -1.30
C ALA A 7 19.78 31.19 -1.40
N ALA A 8 19.65 30.52 -0.26
CA ALA A 8 19.23 29.14 -0.26
C ALA A 8 17.90 29.13 -1.02
N GLU A 9 17.97 28.81 -2.31
CA GLU A 9 16.80 28.46 -3.11
C GLU A 9 16.13 27.37 -2.30
N ALA A 10 14.98 27.75 -1.72
CA ALA A 10 14.08 26.82 -1.10
C ALA A 10 13.88 25.69 -2.10
N LEU A 11 14.41 24.52 -1.77
CA LEU A 11 13.99 23.26 -2.35
C LEU A 11 12.51 23.09 -1.96
N SER A 12 11.63 23.77 -2.69
CA SER A 12 10.25 23.34 -2.81
C SER A 12 10.24 22.14 -3.75
N GLY A 13 10.89 21.05 -3.33
CA GLY A 13 10.54 19.75 -3.84
C GLY A 13 9.18 19.46 -3.24
N GLU A 14 8.13 19.55 -4.04
CA GLU A 14 6.81 19.10 -3.62
C GLU A 14 6.95 17.65 -3.11
N VAL A 15 6.54 17.41 -1.87
CA VAL A 15 6.54 16.06 -1.28
C VAL A 15 5.51 15.26 -2.08
N TYR A 16 5.97 14.20 -2.77
CA TYR A 16 5.08 13.32 -3.53
C TYR A 16 4.31 12.43 -2.56
N THR A 17 3.00 12.64 -2.46
CA THR A 17 2.16 11.97 -1.46
C THR A 17 1.52 10.69 -2.02
N ILE A 18 0.98 9.84 -1.13
CA ILE A 18 0.17 8.68 -1.55
C ILE A 18 -1.06 9.12 -2.36
N GLN A 19 -1.63 10.29 -2.09
CA GLN A 19 -2.75 10.84 -2.87
C GLN A 19 -2.34 11.21 -4.30
N ASP A 20 -1.12 11.72 -4.49
CA ASP A 20 -0.58 11.96 -5.82
C ASP A 20 -0.38 10.63 -6.56
N ALA A 21 0.10 9.60 -5.87
CA ALA A 21 0.28 8.27 -6.44
C ALA A 21 -1.06 7.59 -6.82
N VAL A 22 -2.12 7.79 -6.02
CA VAL A 22 -3.49 7.36 -6.36
C VAL A 22 -4.01 8.12 -7.59
N ARG A 23 -3.80 9.44 -7.65
CA ARG A 23 -4.20 10.27 -8.81
C ARG A 23 -3.50 9.84 -10.10
N ASP A 24 -2.24 9.44 -10.00
CA ASP A 24 -1.45 8.93 -11.11
C ASP A 24 -1.76 7.46 -11.46
N GLY A 25 -2.69 6.83 -10.74
CA GLY A 25 -3.11 5.45 -10.97
C GLY A 25 -2.07 4.40 -10.58
N LYS A 26 -1.12 4.72 -9.69
CA LYS A 26 -0.15 3.76 -9.15
C LYS A 26 -0.69 2.94 -7.98
N PHE A 27 -1.66 3.50 -7.27
CA PHE A 27 -2.31 2.86 -6.12
C PHE A 27 -3.82 2.97 -6.23
N MET A 28 -4.52 1.93 -5.79
CA MET A 28 -5.96 1.97 -5.57
C MET A 28 -6.26 2.32 -4.12
N ASP A 29 -7.27 3.15 -3.93
CA ASP A 29 -7.90 3.45 -2.64
C ASP A 29 -8.90 2.32 -2.30
N LEU A 30 -8.60 1.59 -1.22
CA LEU A 30 -9.39 0.42 -0.81
C LEU A 30 -10.75 0.80 -0.24
N ASP A 31 -10.88 1.97 0.38
CA ASP A 31 -12.18 2.45 0.87
C ASP A 31 -13.12 2.72 -0.32
N LYS A 32 -12.60 3.29 -1.42
CA LYS A 32 -13.38 3.46 -2.66
C LYS A 32 -13.73 2.12 -3.31
N LEU A 33 -12.80 1.16 -3.33
CA LEU A 33 -13.00 -0.14 -3.95
C LEU A 33 -14.04 -0.99 -3.20
N LEU A 34 -13.88 -1.11 -1.87
CA LEU A 34 -14.66 -2.01 -1.04
C LEU A 34 -15.98 -1.41 -0.58
N SER A 35 -16.11 -0.08 -0.61
CA SER A 35 -17.29 0.65 -0.15
C SER A 35 -17.81 1.64 -1.22
N PRO A 36 -18.44 1.14 -2.31
CA PRO A 36 -18.99 2.01 -3.35
C PRO A 36 -20.13 2.92 -2.86
N ASP A 37 -20.83 2.53 -1.78
CA ASP A 37 -21.94 3.30 -1.18
C ASP A 37 -21.46 4.27 -0.07
N GLY A 38 -20.14 4.39 0.13
CA GLY A 38 -19.52 5.25 1.14
C GLY A 38 -19.61 4.73 2.58
N LYS A 39 -20.13 3.51 2.81
CA LYS A 39 -20.05 2.86 4.12
C LYS A 39 -18.74 2.10 4.26
N ARG A 40 -17.76 2.70 4.94
CA ARG A 40 -16.44 2.13 5.21
C ARG A 40 -16.53 0.64 5.60
N LEU A 41 -16.04 -0.22 4.71
CA LEU A 41 -16.02 -1.68 4.88
C LEU A 41 -14.61 -2.21 5.13
N ALA A 42 -13.58 -1.43 4.80
CA ALA A 42 -12.20 -1.84 5.03
C ALA A 42 -11.91 -1.85 6.54
N PRO A 43 -11.25 -2.90 7.07
CA PRO A 43 -10.65 -2.79 8.39
C PRO A 43 -9.66 -1.61 8.39
N PRO A 44 -9.39 -0.97 9.55
CA PRO A 44 -8.50 0.19 9.65
C PRO A 44 -7.04 -0.12 9.27
N PHE A 45 -6.73 -1.34 8.85
CA PHE A 45 -5.37 -1.81 8.67
C PHE A 45 -4.80 -1.45 7.29
N PHE A 46 -5.58 -1.41 6.21
CA PHE A 46 -5.03 -1.12 4.87
C PHE A 46 -5.87 -0.06 4.17
N GLY A 47 -5.22 1.03 3.77
CA GLY A 47 -5.86 2.13 3.03
C GLY A 47 -5.67 2.03 1.52
N TYR A 48 -4.51 1.53 1.09
CA TYR A 48 -4.11 1.55 -0.31
C TYR A 48 -3.44 0.24 -0.73
N VAL A 49 -3.55 -0.09 -2.03
CA VAL A 49 -2.85 -1.22 -2.65
C VAL A 49 -2.24 -0.78 -3.97
N SER A 50 -1.00 -1.17 -4.27
CA SER A 50 -0.35 -0.83 -5.54
C SER A 50 -1.01 -1.54 -6.73
N MET A 51 -0.95 -0.92 -7.90
CA MET A 51 -1.41 -1.56 -9.14
C MET A 51 -0.61 -2.81 -9.46
N GLY A 52 0.70 -2.85 -9.17
CA GLY A 52 1.50 -4.06 -9.38
C GLY A 52 0.97 -5.26 -8.60
N ILE A 53 0.55 -5.06 -7.34
CA ILE A 53 -0.11 -6.11 -6.54
C ILE A 53 -1.44 -6.52 -7.19
N MET A 54 -2.22 -5.55 -7.67
CA MET A 54 -3.53 -5.82 -8.27
C MET A 54 -3.41 -6.62 -9.57
N GLU A 55 -2.47 -6.25 -10.43
CA GLU A 55 -2.14 -6.93 -11.68
C GLU A 55 -1.53 -8.33 -11.46
N ALA A 56 -0.99 -8.61 -10.26
CA ALA A 56 -0.44 -9.90 -9.90
C ALA A 56 -1.50 -10.97 -9.55
N GLY A 57 -2.76 -10.77 -9.96
CA GLY A 57 -3.83 -11.76 -9.91
C GLY A 57 -5.05 -11.37 -9.07
N MET A 58 -5.15 -10.10 -8.65
CA MET A 58 -6.33 -9.59 -7.96
C MET A 58 -7.39 -9.06 -8.91
N LEU A 59 -7.07 -8.91 -10.19
CA LEU A 59 -8.01 -8.51 -11.23
C LEU A 59 -8.61 -9.74 -11.91
N GLU A 60 -9.86 -9.61 -12.35
CA GLU A 60 -10.53 -10.57 -13.23
C GLU A 60 -9.88 -10.54 -14.62
N GLY A 61 -10.29 -11.46 -15.49
CA GLY A 61 -9.77 -11.56 -16.86
C GLY A 61 -10.02 -10.32 -17.75
N ASP A 62 -10.87 -9.39 -17.32
CA ASP A 62 -11.08 -8.10 -17.98
C ASP A 62 -10.00 -7.06 -17.62
N GLY A 63 -9.18 -7.31 -16.60
CA GLY A 63 -8.15 -6.40 -16.13
C GLY A 63 -8.67 -5.14 -15.42
N GLU A 64 -9.98 -5.06 -15.15
CA GLU A 64 -10.61 -3.87 -14.56
C GLU A 64 -11.40 -4.23 -13.29
N THR A 65 -12.10 -5.36 -13.32
CA THR A 65 -12.90 -5.83 -12.18
C THR A 65 -11.98 -6.53 -11.18
N VAL A 66 -12.19 -6.29 -9.88
CA VAL A 66 -11.43 -6.99 -8.85
C VAL A 66 -12.01 -8.38 -8.60
N ASN A 67 -11.16 -9.39 -8.68
CA ASN A 67 -11.46 -10.73 -8.21
C ASN A 67 -11.42 -10.75 -6.69
N MET A 68 -12.60 -10.65 -6.08
CA MET A 68 -12.69 -10.46 -4.63
C MET A 68 -12.26 -11.66 -3.80
N SER A 69 -12.33 -12.87 -4.36
CA SER A 69 -11.84 -14.06 -3.66
C SER A 69 -10.32 -14.02 -3.50
N ASN A 70 -9.62 -13.74 -4.60
CA ASN A 70 -8.16 -13.61 -4.60
C ASN A 70 -7.69 -12.46 -3.72
N PHE A 71 -8.37 -11.31 -3.82
CA PHE A 71 -8.04 -10.14 -3.02
C PHE A 71 -8.21 -10.38 -1.52
N LEU A 72 -9.34 -10.93 -1.08
CA LEU A 72 -9.56 -11.20 0.35
C LEU A 72 -8.58 -12.23 0.91
N ASP A 73 -8.18 -13.23 0.12
CA ASP A 73 -7.18 -14.22 0.52
C ASP A 73 -5.79 -13.58 0.71
N LEU A 74 -5.37 -12.71 -0.22
CA LEU A 74 -4.15 -11.92 -0.08
C LEU A 74 -4.18 -11.06 1.19
N MET A 75 -5.27 -10.32 1.41
CA MET A 75 -5.43 -9.46 2.59
C MET A 75 -5.35 -10.26 3.89
N TRP A 76 -5.87 -11.49 3.90
CA TRP A 76 -5.76 -12.40 5.03
C TRP A 76 -4.32 -12.86 5.27
N HIS A 77 -3.57 -13.20 4.21
CA HIS A 77 -2.14 -13.53 4.31
C HIS A 77 -1.32 -12.36 4.84
N CYS A 78 -1.58 -11.14 4.35
CA CYS A 78 -0.96 -9.91 4.85
C CYS A 78 -1.28 -9.69 6.34
N ALA A 79 -2.55 -9.81 6.75
CA ALA A 79 -2.93 -9.66 8.15
C ALA A 79 -2.26 -10.69 9.08
N LYS A 80 -2.12 -11.94 8.62
CA LYS A 80 -1.37 -12.98 9.34
C LYS A 80 0.11 -12.64 9.48
N LEU A 81 0.73 -12.13 8.41
CA LEU A 81 2.13 -11.71 8.41
C LEU A 81 2.34 -10.59 9.43
N VAL A 82 1.54 -9.52 9.39
CA VAL A 82 1.60 -8.43 10.38
C VAL A 82 1.43 -8.96 11.79
N ARG A 83 0.41 -9.79 12.04
CA ARG A 83 0.20 -10.40 13.37
C ARG A 83 1.43 -11.18 13.83
N THR A 84 2.10 -11.89 12.93
CA THR A 84 3.28 -12.69 13.25
C THR A 84 4.47 -11.79 13.60
N LEU A 85 4.71 -10.77 12.78
CA LEU A 85 5.85 -9.84 12.94
C LEU A 85 5.69 -8.91 14.14
N SER A 86 4.47 -8.58 14.54
CA SER A 86 4.15 -7.76 15.73
C SER A 86 3.97 -8.58 17.02
N HIS A 87 4.33 -9.88 17.00
CA HIS A 87 4.11 -10.81 18.10
C HIS A 87 2.67 -10.81 18.65
N GLY A 88 1.68 -10.76 17.76
CA GLY A 88 0.28 -10.68 18.15
C GLY A 88 -0.16 -9.28 18.59
N PHE A 89 0.50 -8.24 18.09
CA PHE A 89 0.32 -6.83 18.48
C PHE A 89 0.77 -6.52 19.92
N GLU A 90 1.71 -7.31 20.44
CA GLU A 90 2.37 -7.04 21.72
C GLU A 90 3.46 -5.96 21.58
N ASP A 91 4.06 -5.88 20.40
CA ASP A 91 5.03 -4.84 20.05
C ASP A 91 4.34 -3.52 19.69
N ALA A 92 5.11 -2.43 19.76
CA ALA A 92 4.68 -1.16 19.21
C ALA A 92 4.42 -1.32 17.70
N VAL A 93 3.45 -0.56 17.17
CA VAL A 93 3.16 -0.59 15.74
C VAL A 93 4.38 -0.09 14.97
N GLU A 94 4.97 -0.97 14.18
CA GLU A 94 6.06 -0.63 13.27
C GLU A 94 5.54 0.18 12.08
N SER A 95 6.37 1.08 11.56
CA SER A 95 6.03 1.86 10.37
C SER A 95 6.02 1.03 9.10
N SER A 96 6.57 -0.18 9.10
CA SER A 96 6.55 -1.09 7.95
C SER A 96 6.65 -2.55 8.40
N TYR A 97 5.91 -3.42 7.73
CA TYR A 97 5.99 -4.87 7.83
C TYR A 97 6.30 -5.46 6.45
N ILE A 98 7.42 -6.17 6.32
CA ILE A 98 7.88 -6.75 5.06
C ILE A 98 7.96 -8.27 5.20
N GLY A 99 7.46 -9.01 4.22
CA GLY A 99 7.60 -10.46 4.22
C GLY A 99 6.92 -11.14 3.03
N ASP A 100 7.09 -12.45 2.95
CA ASP A 100 6.57 -13.26 1.86
C ASP A 100 5.12 -13.68 2.12
N VAL A 101 4.26 -13.51 1.12
CA VAL A 101 2.87 -13.98 1.11
C VAL A 101 2.59 -14.79 -0.14
N GLU A 102 1.69 -15.77 -0.03
CA GLU A 102 1.24 -16.57 -1.17
C GLU A 102 0.21 -15.78 -1.98
N PHE A 103 0.41 -15.75 -3.30
CA PHE A 103 -0.48 -15.14 -4.27
C PHE A 103 -1.36 -16.20 -4.96
N PRO A 104 -2.41 -15.80 -5.71
CA PRO A 104 -3.37 -16.73 -6.32
C PRO A 104 -2.76 -17.73 -7.31
N ASP A 105 -1.58 -17.43 -7.86
CA ASP A 105 -0.84 -18.34 -8.73
C ASP A 105 0.01 -19.37 -7.94
N GLY A 106 -0.15 -19.44 -6.62
CA GLY A 106 0.58 -20.31 -5.70
C GLY A 106 2.03 -19.89 -5.47
N LYS A 107 2.46 -18.74 -5.98
CA LYS A 107 3.83 -18.25 -5.78
C LYS A 107 3.92 -17.38 -4.54
N MET A 108 4.99 -17.58 -3.78
CA MET A 108 5.40 -16.66 -2.73
C MET A 108 6.01 -15.41 -3.35
N ARG A 109 5.57 -14.23 -2.91
CA ARG A 109 6.19 -12.95 -3.26
C ARG A 109 6.35 -12.10 -2.01
N THR A 110 7.47 -11.36 -1.94
CA THR A 110 7.70 -10.38 -0.87
C THR A 110 6.82 -9.17 -1.09
N VAL A 111 6.05 -8.80 -0.06
CA VAL A 111 5.25 -7.58 -0.02
C VAL A 111 5.75 -6.67 1.09
N ASP A 112 5.52 -5.38 0.92
CA ASP A 112 5.78 -4.32 1.90
C ASP A 112 4.43 -3.69 2.28
N MET A 113 4.20 -3.61 3.59
CA MET A 113 3.04 -2.96 4.18
C MET A 113 3.57 -1.79 5.00
N GLU A 114 3.57 -0.59 4.41
CA GLU A 114 4.16 0.62 5.01
C GLU A 114 3.06 1.59 5.44
N MET A 115 3.17 2.12 6.66
CA MET A 115 2.33 3.22 7.15
C MET A 115 2.81 4.53 6.56
N TYR A 116 1.91 5.22 5.87
CA TYR A 116 2.11 6.59 5.40
C TYR A 116 1.41 7.60 6.34
N GLU A 117 1.42 8.87 5.95
CA GLU A 117 0.95 10.03 6.73
C GLU A 117 -0.47 9.91 7.32
N ASP A 118 -1.32 9.03 6.78
CA ASP A 118 -2.72 8.84 7.18
C ASP A 118 -2.93 7.72 8.23
N ASP A 119 -1.87 7.20 8.86
CA ASP A 119 -1.88 6.06 9.80
C ASP A 119 -2.48 4.75 9.23
N ASN A 120 -2.66 4.66 7.91
CA ASN A 120 -3.13 3.46 7.22
C ASN A 120 -1.96 2.79 6.49
N PHE A 121 -1.93 1.46 6.45
CA PHE A 121 -0.92 0.75 5.65
C PHE A 121 -1.25 0.79 4.16
N THR A 122 -0.20 0.98 3.36
CA THR A 122 -0.18 0.79 1.92
C THR A 122 0.47 -0.56 1.62
N LEU A 123 -0.23 -1.42 0.89
CA LEU A 123 0.29 -2.71 0.44
C LEU A 123 0.92 -2.58 -0.95
N MET A 124 2.17 -2.97 -1.10
CA MET A 124 2.92 -2.85 -2.36
C MET A 124 4.02 -3.90 -2.49
N PHE A 125 4.63 -4.01 -3.67
CA PHE A 125 5.93 -4.66 -3.76
C PHE A 125 7.04 -3.72 -3.25
N PRO A 126 8.13 -4.24 -2.64
CA PRO A 126 9.19 -3.40 -2.07
C PRO A 126 9.85 -2.40 -3.03
N HIS A 127 9.86 -2.70 -4.33
CA HIS A 127 10.45 -1.83 -5.36
C HIS A 127 9.51 -0.70 -5.81
N GLU A 128 8.27 -0.69 -5.35
CA GLU A 128 7.24 0.32 -5.67
C GLU A 128 7.12 1.40 -4.58
N ARG A 129 7.96 1.33 -3.53
CA ARG A 129 7.97 2.29 -2.43
C ARG A 129 8.18 3.73 -2.96
N LEU A 130 7.34 4.65 -2.47
CA LEU A 130 7.35 6.08 -2.84
C LEU A 130 8.52 6.84 -2.23
#